data_AF-A0A416STC7-F1
#
_entry.id   AF-A0A416STC7-F1
#
_cell.length_a   1.000
_cell.length_b   1.000
_cell.length_c   1.000
_cell.angle_alpha   90.00
_cell.angle_beta   90.00
_cell.angle_gamma   90.00
#
_symmetry.space_group_name_H-M   'P 1'
#
loop_
_entity.id
_entity.type
_entity.pdbx_description
1 polymer ?
#
loop_
_entity_poly.entity_id
_entity_poly.type
_entity_poly.pdbx_seq_one_letter_code
_entity_poly.pdbx_strand_id
1 'polypeptide(L)'
;MEFYDIVEKTGHWSFKICFIAYNYFSVVFSYELDIIGFSIEVGNGKLLSVINEHNCYSNMDMDSYLQNVIEELELRIPDKYLKIHGWK
;
A
#
# COMPACT_ATOMS: atom_id res chain seq x y z
N MET A 1 3.78 -2.00 12.43
CA MET A 1 4.09 -0.99 11.41
C MET A 1 5.56 -0.66 11.55
N GLU A 2 6.31 -0.70 10.45
CA GLU A 2 7.76 -0.50 10.43
C GLU A 2 8.14 0.48 9.31
N PHE A 3 9.13 1.33 9.56
CA PHE A 3 9.68 2.27 8.58
C PHE A 3 11.05 1.81 8.13
N TYR A 4 11.34 1.85 6.84
CA TYR A 4 12.63 1.45 6.28
C TYR A 4 12.87 2.10 4.92
N ASP A 5 14.07 1.90 4.38
CA ASP A 5 14.56 2.51 3.12
C ASP A 5 14.37 4.04 3.10
N ILE A 6 14.67 4.71 4.22
CA ILE A 6 14.54 6.16 4.35
C ILE A 6 15.74 6.85 3.69
N VAL A 7 15.47 7.71 2.72
CA VAL A 7 16.45 8.57 2.06
C VAL A 7 16.08 10.03 2.32
N GLU A 8 16.99 10.77 2.93
CA GLU A 8 16.86 12.20 3.17
C GLU A 8 18.07 12.93 2.58
N LYS A 9 17.90 13.47 1.36
CA LYS A 9 18.91 14.27 0.68
C LYS A 9 18.27 15.53 0.09
N THR A 10 19.06 16.57 -0.11
CA THR A 10 18.56 17.80 -0.75
C THR A 10 17.95 17.49 -2.11
N GLY A 11 16.65 17.73 -2.26
CA GLY A 11 15.91 17.46 -3.50
C GLY A 11 15.55 15.98 -3.74
N HIS A 12 15.84 15.07 -2.79
CA HIS A 12 15.46 13.66 -2.91
C HIS A 12 15.07 13.06 -1.57
N TRP A 13 13.77 12.82 -1.41
CA TRP A 13 13.17 12.24 -0.21
C TRP A 13 12.41 10.98 -0.62
N SER A 14 12.68 9.87 0.07
CA SER A 14 11.93 8.64 -0.08
C SER A 14 11.88 7.81 1.19
N PHE A 15 10.83 7.02 1.34
CA PHE A 15 10.67 6.11 2.47
C PHE A 15 9.66 5.01 2.15
N LYS A 16 9.70 3.94 2.93
CA LYS A 16 8.71 2.88 2.91
C LYS A 16 8.13 2.65 4.31
N ILE A 17 6.87 2.25 4.33
CA ILE A 17 6.15 1.82 5.54
C ILE A 17 5.58 0.44 5.28
N CYS A 18 5.94 -0.54 6.10
CA CYS A 18 5.31 -1.86 6.11
C CYS A 18 4.29 -1.94 7.24
N PHE A 19 3.08 -2.42 6.94
CA PHE A 19 2.02 -2.64 7.92
C PHE A 19 1.15 -3.82 7.51
N ILE A 20 0.43 -4.39 8.49
CA ILE A 20 -0.49 -5.49 8.24
C ILE A 20 -1.89 -4.93 8.00
N ALA A 21 -2.46 -5.22 6.84
CA ALA A 21 -3.84 -4.86 6.50
C ALA A 21 -4.77 -6.08 6.69
N TYR A 22 -5.92 -5.87 7.35
CA TYR A 22 -6.94 -6.90 7.61
C TYR A 22 -6.43 -8.18 8.31
N ASN A 23 -5.32 -8.12 9.05
CA ASN A 23 -4.62 -9.31 9.57
C ASN A 23 -4.35 -10.38 8.49
N TYR A 24 -4.24 -9.97 7.22
CA TYR A 24 -4.20 -10.87 6.08
C TYR A 24 -3.01 -10.57 5.16
N PHE A 25 -2.80 -9.31 4.79
CA PHE A 25 -1.69 -8.89 3.93
C PHE A 25 -0.62 -8.11 4.68
N SER A 26 0.64 -8.39 4.38
CA SER A 26 1.75 -7.44 4.59
C SER A 26 1.75 -6.45 3.44
N VAL A 27 1.44 -5.19 3.73
CA VAL A 27 1.33 -4.10 2.76
C VAL A 27 2.50 -3.14 2.96
N VAL A 28 3.12 -2.78 1.85
CA VAL A 28 4.19 -1.78 1.76
C VAL A 28 3.64 -0.55 1.07
N PHE A 29 3.59 0.55 1.81
CA PHE A 29 3.47 1.89 1.26
C PHE A 29 4.86 2.39 0.88
N SER A 30 5.02 2.92 -0.33
CA SER A 30 6.26 3.54 -0.80
C SER A 30 6.01 4.97 -1.22
N TYR A 31 6.91 5.87 -0.84
CA TYR A 31 6.98 7.24 -1.31
C TYR A 31 8.36 7.51 -1.93
N GLU A 32 8.40 8.04 -3.15
CA GLU A 32 9.63 8.39 -3.88
C GLU A 32 9.37 9.63 -4.75
N LEU A 33 9.98 10.78 -4.42
CA LEU A 33 9.89 12.01 -5.21
C LEU A 33 8.44 12.37 -5.64
N ASP A 34 7.52 12.46 -4.66
CA ASP A 34 6.08 12.69 -4.85
C ASP A 34 5.27 11.55 -5.46
N ILE A 35 5.89 10.43 -5.82
CA ILE A 35 5.18 9.24 -6.30
C ILE A 35 4.90 8.33 -5.12
N ILE A 36 3.63 7.97 -4.93
CA ILE A 36 3.19 6.99 -3.94
C ILE A 36 2.79 5.66 -4.59
N GLY A 37 2.92 4.58 -3.83
CA GLY A 37 2.47 3.26 -4.24
C GLY A 37 2.14 2.37 -3.06
N PHE A 38 1.25 1.41 -3.30
CA PHE A 38 0.90 0.35 -2.38
C PHE A 38 1.21 -1.00 -3.02
N SER A 39 1.88 -1.87 -2.30
CA SER A 39 2.20 -3.22 -2.75
C SER A 39 1.97 -4.25 -1.65
N ILE A 40 1.57 -5.46 -2.02
CA ILE A 40 1.49 -6.61 -1.12
C ILE A 40 2.80 -7.38 -1.19
N GLU A 41 3.38 -7.70 -0.04
CA GLU A 41 4.51 -8.60 0.04
C GLU A 41 4.04 -10.06 -0.05
N VAL A 42 4.51 -10.78 -1.07
CA VAL A 42 4.11 -12.19 -1.34
C VAL A 42 5.23 -13.20 -1.03
N GLY A 43 6.20 -12.79 -0.22
CA GLY A 43 7.35 -13.60 0.20
C GLY A 43 8.55 -13.52 -0.76
N ASN A 44 9.73 -13.94 -0.28
CA ASN A 44 11.01 -13.87 -1.00
C ASN A 44 11.35 -12.46 -1.52
N GLY A 45 10.94 -11.41 -0.79
CA GLY A 45 11.15 -10.01 -1.20
C GLY A 45 10.35 -9.58 -2.43
N LYS A 46 9.36 -10.36 -2.88
CA LYS A 46 8.51 -9.99 -4.01
C LYS A 46 7.38 -9.08 -3.54
N LEU A 47 7.24 -7.95 -4.23
CA LEU A 47 6.17 -6.98 -4.05
C LEU A 47 5.23 -7.05 -5.26
N LEU A 48 3.93 -7.19 -4.99
CA LEU A 48 2.87 -7.13 -6.00
C LEU A 48 2.12 -5.82 -5.83
N SER A 49 2.10 -4.97 -6.86
CA SER A 49 1.37 -3.70 -6.78
C SER A 49 -0.12 -3.94 -6.53
N VAL A 50 -0.70 -3.16 -5.62
CA VAL A 50 -2.15 -3.19 -5.36
C VAL A 50 -2.89 -2.51 -6.51
N ILE A 51 -2.37 -1.37 -6.97
CA ILE A 51 -2.89 -0.60 -8.10
C ILE A 51 -1.83 -0.59 -9.21
N ASN A 52 -2.22 -0.93 -10.44
CA ASN A 52 -1.31 -1.00 -11.60
C ASN A 52 -1.16 0.35 -12.34
N GLU A 53 -1.78 1.42 -11.84
CA GLU A 53 -1.65 2.76 -12.41
C GLU A 53 -0.23 3.28 -12.19
N HIS A 54 0.42 3.62 -13.30
CA HIS A 54 1.79 4.08 -13.28
C HIS A 54 1.81 5.55 -12.86
N ASN A 55 2.24 5.78 -11.61
CA ASN A 55 2.52 7.09 -10.99
C ASN A 55 1.29 7.80 -10.39
N CYS A 56 1.01 7.49 -9.12
CA CYS A 56 0.12 8.31 -8.30
C CYS A 56 0.93 9.40 -7.62
N TYR A 57 0.65 10.65 -7.99
CA TYR A 57 1.28 11.81 -7.38
C TYR A 57 0.62 12.15 -6.04
N SER A 58 1.40 12.59 -5.08
CA SER A 58 0.96 13.01 -3.73
C SER A 58 -0.09 14.14 -3.74
N ASN A 59 -0.22 14.85 -4.87
CA ASN A 59 -1.18 15.95 -5.08
C ASN A 59 -2.52 15.52 -5.72
N MET A 60 -2.71 14.22 -5.99
CA MET A 60 -3.97 13.67 -6.48
C MET A 60 -5.06 13.71 -5.38
N ASP A 61 -6.31 13.47 -5.77
CA ASP A 61 -7.38 13.11 -4.82
C ASP A 61 -7.01 11.82 -4.07
N MET A 62 -6.31 12.01 -2.96
CA MET A 62 -5.79 10.96 -2.11
C MET A 62 -6.90 10.09 -1.52
N ASP A 63 -8.07 10.66 -1.24
CA ASP A 63 -9.19 9.93 -0.66
C ASP A 63 -9.72 8.90 -1.67
N SER A 64 -9.95 9.32 -2.91
CA SER A 64 -10.36 8.41 -3.99
C SER A 64 -9.29 7.34 -4.28
N TYR A 65 -8.01 7.72 -4.27
CA TYR A 65 -6.93 6.76 -4.47
C TYR A 65 -6.86 5.70 -3.35
N LEU A 66 -6.93 6.14 -2.09
CA LEU A 66 -6.94 5.23 -0.94
C LEU A 66 -8.17 4.33 -0.93
N GLN A 67 -9.33 4.83 -1.35
CA GLN A 67 -10.54 4.03 -1.50
C GLN A 67 -10.34 2.90 -2.52
N ASN A 68 -9.71 3.19 -3.66
CA ASN A 68 -9.36 2.15 -4.65
C ASN A 68 -8.38 1.13 -4.08
N VAL A 69 -7.39 1.54 -3.27
CA VAL A 69 -6.45 0.62 -2.60
C VAL A 69 -7.21 -0.31 -1.66
N ILE A 70 -8.14 0.22 -0.87
CA ILE A 70 -8.97 -0.54 0.06
C ILE A 70 -9.82 -1.58 -0.70
N GLU A 71 -10.52 -1.15 -1.75
CA GLU A 71 -11.37 -2.04 -2.55
C GLU A 71 -10.56 -3.17 -3.20
N GLU A 72 -9.40 -2.84 -3.77
CA GLU A 72 -8.50 -3.83 -4.35
C GLU A 72 -7.97 -4.82 -3.29
N LEU A 73 -7.61 -4.35 -2.09
CA LEU A 73 -7.21 -5.25 -1.00
C LEU A 73 -8.37 -6.18 -0.60
N GLU A 74 -9.57 -5.64 -0.39
CA GLU A 74 -10.74 -6.42 0.00
C GLU A 74 -11.15 -7.44 -1.06
N LEU A 75 -11.06 -7.11 -2.35
CA LEU A 75 -11.32 -8.04 -3.46
C LEU A 75 -10.40 -9.27 -3.46
N ARG A 76 -9.20 -9.15 -2.88
CA ARG A 76 -8.23 -10.24 -2.76
C ARG A 76 -8.40 -11.06 -1.48
N ILE A 77 -9.29 -10.66 -0.56
CA ILE A 77 -9.58 -11.35 0.69
C ILE A 77 -10.91 -12.11 0.56
N PRO A 78 -11.02 -13.37 1.01
CA PRO A 78 -12.30 -14.08 0.98
C PRO A 78 -13.39 -13.33 1.75
N ASP A 79 -14.56 -13.11 1.14
CA ASP A 79 -15.70 -12.40 1.76
C ASP A 79 -16.09 -12.97 3.13
N LYS A 80 -16.03 -14.30 3.30
CA LYS A 80 -16.34 -14.95 4.57
C LYS A 80 -15.40 -14.49 5.69
N TYR A 81 -14.11 -14.28 5.37
CA TYR A 81 -13.12 -13.80 6.31
C TYR A 81 -13.42 -12.35 6.71
N LEU A 82 -13.65 -11.46 5.74
CA LEU A 82 -14.02 -10.07 6.00
C LEU A 82 -15.25 -9.95 6.92
N LYS A 83 -16.31 -10.74 6.65
CA LYS A 83 -17.54 -10.75 7.44
C LYS A 83 -17.35 -11.22 8.88
N ILE A 84 -16.56 -12.27 9.12
CA ILE A 84 -16.29 -12.78 10.48
C ILE A 84 -15.56 -11.74 11.32
N HIS A 85 -14.72 -10.92 10.69
CA HIS A 85 -13.96 -9.87 11.34
C HIS A 85 -14.66 -8.49 11.35
N GLY A 86 -15.87 -8.38 10.78
CA GLY A 86 -16.66 -7.14 10.77
C GLY A 86 -16.11 -6.06 9.84
N TRP A 87 -15.32 -6.44 8.84
CA TRP A 87 -14.74 -5.53 7.86
C TRP A 87 -15.61 -5.34 6.61
N LYS A 88 -16.64 -6.17 6.44
CA LYS A 88 -17.62 -6.13 5.35
C LYS A 88 -18.97 -6.67 5.79
#